data_AF-A0A3Q1EI62-F1
#
_entry.id   AF-A0A3Q1EI62-F1
#
_cell.length_a   1.000
_cell.length_b   1.000
_cell.length_c   1.000
_cell.angle_alpha   90.00
_cell.angle_beta   90.00
_cell.angle_gamma   90.00
#
_symmetry.space_group_name_H-M   'P 1'
#
loop_
_entity.id
_entity.type
_entity.pdbx_description
1 polymer ?
#
loop_
_entity_poly.entity_id
_entity_poly.type
_entity_poly.pdbx_seq_one_letter_code
_entity_poly.pdbx_strand_id
1 'polypeptide(L)'
;MLQVQHENRGGCYLVNSFCDLQEDNQWKRESYEACWLGLVLETRPQYRLTLSETDSSRRESYKQQQVAHFMVERSPSQMLRLGGTSGAMTEHQLPLFRTRKDLQHAPATFERTVQPILPGKENKGADEEKMSSETPNLNKPVRVDYRASSLMSSPREISHRD
;
A
#
# COMPACT_ATOMS: atom_id res chain seq x y z
N MET A 1 -1.94 21.97 23.59
CA MET A 1 -0.66 21.48 24.16
C MET A 1 -0.24 20.29 23.30
N LEU A 2 1.04 19.97 23.09
CA LEU A 2 1.38 18.75 22.33
C LEU A 2 1.41 17.56 23.30
N GLN A 3 0.43 16.66 23.20
CA GLN A 3 0.44 15.39 23.94
C GLN A 3 1.03 14.29 23.09
N VAL A 4 2.11 13.67 23.57
CA VAL A 4 2.79 12.56 22.90
C VAL A 4 2.56 11.26 23.68
N GLN A 5 2.00 10.25 23.01
CA GLN A 5 1.81 8.92 23.55
C GLN A 5 2.71 7.92 22.81
N HIS A 6 3.30 6.97 23.56
CA HIS A 6 4.16 5.92 23.03
C HIS A 6 3.62 4.53 23.38
N GLU A 7 3.65 3.61 22.40
CA GLU A 7 3.31 2.18 22.59
C GLU A 7 4.39 1.29 21.97
N ASN A 8 4.80 0.22 22.67
CA ASN A 8 5.78 -0.76 22.21
C ASN A 8 5.12 -2.14 22.04
N ARG A 9 5.15 -2.71 20.84
CA ARG A 9 4.68 -4.07 20.55
C ARG A 9 5.76 -4.86 19.81
N GLY A 10 6.57 -5.62 20.54
CA GLY A 10 7.46 -6.61 19.92
C GLY A 10 8.46 -6.03 18.90
N GLY A 11 9.04 -4.87 19.22
CA GLY A 11 10.06 -4.22 18.38
C GLY A 11 9.52 -3.20 17.38
N CYS A 12 8.19 -2.99 17.32
CA CYS A 12 7.63 -1.79 16.71
C CYS A 12 7.30 -0.73 17.76
N TYR A 13 7.61 0.53 17.43
CA TYR A 13 7.35 1.69 18.28
C TYR A 13 6.35 2.58 17.58
N LEU A 14 5.24 2.90 18.24
CA LEU A 14 4.25 3.84 17.76
C LEU A 14 4.32 5.10 18.62
N VAL A 15 4.45 6.25 17.97
CA VAL A 15 4.38 7.56 18.60
C VAL A 15 3.22 8.31 18.00
N ASN A 16 2.26 8.67 18.86
CA ASN A 16 1.09 9.46 18.51
C ASN A 16 1.24 10.87 19.09
N SER A 17 1.05 11.90 18.28
CA SER A 17 0.99 13.30 18.74
C SER A 17 -0.37 13.88 18.47
N PHE A 18 -1.01 14.38 19.52
CA PHE A 18 -2.30 15.06 19.44
C PHE A 18 -2.11 16.57 19.33
N CYS A 19 -3.06 17.21 18.63
CA CYS A 19 -3.19 18.65 18.49
C CYS A 19 -4.47 19.08 19.19
N ASP A 20 -4.38 20.16 19.98
CA ASP A 20 -5.53 20.78 20.65
C ASP A 20 -5.70 22.21 20.14
N LEU A 21 -6.95 22.61 19.92
CA LEU A 21 -7.36 23.96 19.56
C LEU A 21 -8.51 24.37 20.48
N GLN A 22 -8.38 25.54 21.10
CA GLN A 22 -9.43 26.13 21.93
C GLN A 22 -9.58 27.60 21.52
N GLU A 23 -10.80 28.00 21.21
CA GLU A 23 -11.15 29.35 20.79
C GLU A 23 -12.34 29.84 21.61
N ASP A 24 -12.32 31.10 22.00
CA ASP A 24 -13.39 31.73 22.77
C ASP A 24 -13.74 33.09 22.16
N ASN A 25 -15.02 33.27 21.86
CA ASN A 25 -15.60 34.48 21.33
C ASN A 25 -16.50 35.11 22.39
N GLN A 26 -15.89 35.93 23.23
CA GLN A 26 -16.53 36.66 24.32
C GLN A 26 -17.70 37.56 23.86
N TRP A 27 -17.62 38.11 22.63
CA TRP A 27 -18.63 39.01 22.09
C TRP A 27 -19.92 38.28 21.72
N LYS A 28 -19.80 37.04 21.23
CA LYS A 28 -20.93 36.18 20.89
C LYS A 28 -21.28 35.17 21.99
N ARG A 29 -20.46 35.07 23.04
CA ARG A 29 -20.53 34.02 24.07
C ARG A 29 -20.49 32.62 23.45
N GLU A 30 -19.62 32.44 22.47
CA GLU A 30 -19.40 31.17 21.77
C GLU A 30 -18.00 30.67 22.09
N SER A 31 -17.87 29.36 22.34
CA SER A 31 -16.58 28.69 22.53
C SER A 31 -16.46 27.51 21.60
N TYR A 32 -15.27 27.25 21.08
CA TYR A 32 -14.95 26.12 20.23
C TYR A 32 -13.73 25.37 20.78
N GLU A 33 -13.80 24.05 20.78
CA GLU A 33 -12.69 23.18 21.19
C GLU A 33 -12.60 22.00 20.21
N ALA A 34 -11.37 21.66 19.84
CA ALA A 34 -11.08 20.50 19.01
C ALA A 34 -9.77 19.84 19.46
N CYS A 35 -9.79 18.51 19.54
CA CYS A 35 -8.61 17.68 19.74
C CYS A 35 -8.55 16.61 18.65
N TRP A 36 -7.42 16.44 18.00
CA TRP A 36 -7.24 15.40 16.99
C TRP A 36 -5.84 14.81 17.01
N LEU A 37 -5.71 13.55 16.59
CA LEU A 37 -4.42 12.89 16.39
C LEU A 37 -3.77 13.46 15.12
N GLY A 38 -2.85 14.41 15.26
CA GLY A 38 -2.21 15.12 14.15
C GLY A 38 -1.08 14.34 13.49
N LEU A 39 -0.23 13.68 14.28
CA LEU A 39 0.95 12.96 13.77
C LEU A 39 1.00 11.54 14.33
N VAL A 40 1.33 10.59 13.47
CA VAL A 40 1.68 9.22 13.85
C VAL A 40 3.03 8.87 13.25
N LEU A 41 3.97 8.45 14.09
CA LEU A 41 5.25 7.90 13.70
C LEU A 41 5.30 6.42 14.10
N GLU A 42 5.53 5.55 13.14
CA GLU A 42 5.67 4.11 13.37
C GLU A 42 7.07 3.64 12.98
N THR A 43 7.76 2.96 13.88
CA THR A 43 9.02 2.28 13.60
C THR A 43 8.75 0.81 13.38
N ARG A 44 9.15 0.28 12.22
CA ARG A 44 9.02 -1.14 11.88
C ARG A 44 10.40 -1.79 11.71
N PRO A 45 10.66 -2.92 12.37
CA PRO A 45 11.87 -3.71 12.12
C PRO A 45 11.83 -4.31 10.71
N GLN A 46 12.91 -4.16 9.97
CA GLN A 46 13.05 -4.71 8.63
C GLN A 46 13.82 -6.02 8.69
N TYR A 47 13.13 -7.10 9.06
CA TYR A 47 13.74 -8.42 9.28
C TYR A 47 14.53 -8.96 8.07
N ARG A 48 14.09 -8.62 6.85
CA ARG A 48 14.78 -8.99 5.60
C ARG A 48 16.13 -8.26 5.40
N LEU A 49 16.40 -7.22 6.16
CA LEU A 49 17.64 -6.43 6.13
C LEU A 49 18.33 -6.54 7.50
N THR A 50 18.69 -7.78 7.86
CA THR A 50 19.53 -8.05 9.04
C THR A 50 20.91 -8.47 8.55
N LEU A 51 21.95 -7.71 8.92
CA LEU A 51 23.33 -8.09 8.74
C LEU A 51 23.79 -8.88 9.97
N SER A 52 24.34 -10.06 9.75
CA SER A 52 24.95 -10.86 10.81
C SER A 52 26.30 -11.37 10.36
N GLU A 53 27.33 -11.04 11.11
CA GLU A 53 28.71 -11.46 10.87
C GLU A 53 29.21 -12.25 12.08
N THR A 54 30.04 -13.25 11.86
CA THR A 54 30.62 -14.05 12.94
C THR A 54 32.07 -14.36 12.60
N ASP A 55 32.97 -13.89 13.45
CA ASP A 55 34.39 -14.21 13.40
C ASP A 55 34.69 -15.26 14.47
N SER A 56 34.76 -16.52 14.04
CA SER A 56 35.04 -17.64 14.94
C SER A 56 36.48 -17.65 15.45
N SER A 57 37.42 -17.04 14.72
CA SER A 57 38.82 -16.97 15.11
C SER A 57 39.03 -16.02 16.29
N ARG A 58 38.31 -14.90 16.31
CA ARG A 58 38.31 -13.91 17.39
C ARG A 58 37.21 -14.13 18.43
N ARG A 59 36.31 -15.10 18.18
CA ARG A 59 35.12 -15.40 19.00
C ARG A 59 34.19 -14.20 19.14
N GLU A 60 34.04 -13.44 18.05
CA GLU A 60 33.22 -12.24 17.97
C GLU A 60 32.02 -12.47 17.06
N SER A 61 30.89 -11.86 17.39
CA SER A 61 29.71 -11.84 16.51
C SER A 61 29.13 -10.43 16.48
N TYR A 62 28.64 -10.04 15.30
CA TYR A 62 28.00 -8.76 15.05
C TYR A 62 26.63 -9.01 14.45
N LYS A 63 25.61 -8.28 14.94
CA LYS A 63 24.26 -8.34 14.41
C LYS A 63 23.68 -6.93 14.35
N GLN A 64 23.29 -6.51 13.16
CA GLN A 64 22.63 -5.24 12.91
C GLN A 64 21.32 -5.50 12.19
N GLN A 65 20.24 -4.91 12.71
CA GLN A 65 18.91 -4.98 12.09
C GLN A 65 18.50 -3.58 11.64
N GLN A 66 18.10 -3.46 10.38
CA GLN A 66 17.58 -2.19 9.86
C GLN A 66 16.16 -1.94 10.37
N VAL A 67 15.82 -0.66 10.53
CA VAL A 67 14.48 -0.19 10.89
C VAL A 67 14.00 0.82 9.87
N ALA A 68 12.70 0.79 9.57
CA ALA A 68 12.04 1.78 8.74
C ALA A 68 11.11 2.61 9.62
N HIS A 69 11.10 3.92 9.42
CA HIS A 69 10.19 4.83 10.11
C HIS A 69 9.18 5.41 9.13
N PHE A 70 7.91 5.27 9.46
CA PHE A 70 6.77 5.76 8.68
C PHE A 70 6.10 6.90 9.43
N MET A 71 5.74 7.95 8.71
CA MET A 71 5.11 9.13 9.24
C MET A 71 3.78 9.39 8.53
N VAL A 72 2.75 9.70 9.33
CA VAL A 72 1.42 10.06 8.88
C VAL A 72 0.99 11.34 9.57
N GLU A 73 0.85 12.42 8.82
CA GLU A 73 0.32 13.70 9.30
C GLU A 73 -1.10 13.89 8.77
N ARG A 74 -2.01 14.37 9.62
CA ARG A 74 -3.41 14.62 9.25
C ARG A 74 -3.93 15.90 9.90
N SER A 75 -4.88 16.54 9.23
CA SER A 75 -5.42 17.83 9.66
C SER A 75 -6.95 17.91 9.43
N PRO A 76 -7.65 18.78 10.18
CA PRO A 76 -9.08 19.04 9.97
C PRO A 76 -9.42 19.61 8.59
N SER A 77 -8.45 20.20 7.88
CA SER A 77 -8.60 20.70 6.51
C SER A 77 -8.63 19.59 5.45
N GLN A 78 -8.78 18.33 5.86
CA GLN A 78 -8.85 17.16 4.99
C GLN A 78 -7.54 16.88 4.24
N MET A 79 -6.42 17.39 4.75
CA MET A 79 -5.10 17.19 4.16
C MET A 79 -4.36 16.08 4.92
N LEU A 80 -3.85 15.09 4.17
CA LEU A 80 -3.15 13.91 4.68
C LEU A 80 -1.75 13.83 4.04
N ARG A 81 -0.70 13.75 4.85
CA ARG A 81 0.68 13.60 4.37
C ARG A 81 1.26 12.28 4.85
N LEU A 82 1.86 11.52 3.94
CA LEU A 82 2.39 10.19 4.19
C LEU A 82 3.83 10.11 3.70
N GLY A 83 4.75 9.53 4.46
CA GLY A 83 6.14 9.38 4.02
C GLY A 83 7.03 8.65 5.01
N GLY A 84 8.30 8.45 4.62
CA GLY A 84 9.35 8.02 5.55
C GLY A 84 10.03 9.22 6.21
N THR A 85 10.65 9.05 7.40
CA THR A 85 11.35 10.16 8.09
C THR A 85 12.49 10.76 7.28
N SER A 86 13.15 9.98 6.43
CA SER A 86 14.30 10.40 5.63
C SER A 86 13.95 10.76 4.19
N GLY A 87 12.68 10.75 3.81
CA GLY A 87 12.23 10.91 2.42
C GLY A 87 11.22 12.04 2.23
N ALA A 88 10.88 12.30 0.97
CA ALA A 88 9.79 13.22 0.64
C ALA A 88 8.44 12.68 1.16
N MET A 89 7.60 13.58 1.65
CA MET A 89 6.21 13.26 1.99
C MET A 89 5.32 13.44 0.78
N THR A 90 4.39 12.50 0.58
CA THR A 90 3.31 12.61 -0.39
C THR A 90 2.10 13.22 0.29
N GLU A 91 1.54 14.26 -0.32
CA GLU A 91 0.33 14.94 0.15
C GLU A 91 -0.90 14.45 -0.61
N HIS A 92 -2.00 14.29 0.12
CA HIS A 92 -3.29 13.85 -0.41
C HIS A 92 -4.40 14.73 0.15
N GLN A 93 -5.21 15.30 -0.75
CA GLN A 93 -6.47 15.93 -0.40
C GLN A 93 -7.55 14.84 -0.26
N LEU A 94 -8.24 14.83 0.88
CA LEU A 94 -9.36 13.93 1.15
C LEU A 94 -10.69 14.58 0.72
N PRO A 95 -11.72 13.76 0.37
CA PRO A 95 -11.62 12.31 0.17
C PRO A 95 -10.84 11.97 -1.11
N LEU A 96 -10.10 10.87 -1.08
CA LEU A 96 -9.30 10.41 -2.22
C LEU A 96 -10.21 9.97 -3.38
N PHE A 97 -10.32 10.81 -4.41
CA PHE A 97 -10.97 10.43 -5.65
C PHE A 97 -9.96 9.79 -6.61
N ARG A 98 -10.16 8.52 -6.97
CA ARG A 98 -9.33 7.86 -7.97
C ARG A 98 -9.59 8.50 -9.33
N THR A 99 -8.65 9.30 -9.82
CA THR A 99 -8.66 9.67 -11.24
C THR A 99 -8.22 8.46 -12.06
N ARG A 100 -8.99 8.07 -13.09
CA ARG A 100 -8.67 6.95 -14.00
C ARG A 100 -7.27 7.01 -14.65
N LYS A 101 -6.56 8.13 -14.53
CA LYS A 101 -5.24 8.38 -15.11
C LYS A 101 -4.10 7.63 -14.41
N ASP A 102 -4.28 7.19 -13.16
CA ASP A 102 -3.22 6.50 -12.40
C ASP A 102 -3.03 5.01 -12.77
N LEU A 103 -3.88 4.46 -13.66
CA LEU A 103 -3.78 3.08 -14.12
C LEU A 103 -2.80 2.87 -15.28
N GLN A 104 -2.22 3.92 -15.85
CA GLN A 104 -1.43 3.83 -17.09
C GLN A 104 0.10 3.73 -16.88
N HIS A 105 0.60 3.73 -15.64
CA HIS A 105 2.04 3.79 -15.36
C HIS A 105 2.56 2.58 -14.55
N ALA A 106 1.89 1.44 -14.65
CA ALA A 106 2.52 0.16 -14.32
C ALA A 106 3.10 -0.43 -15.62
N PRO A 107 4.41 -0.37 -15.88
CA PRO A 107 4.99 -1.13 -16.97
C PRO A 107 4.92 -2.60 -16.56
N ALA A 108 3.89 -3.29 -17.01
CA ALA A 108 3.94 -4.73 -17.15
C ALA A 108 4.97 -5.02 -18.24
N THR A 109 6.24 -5.18 -17.84
CA THR A 109 7.26 -5.83 -18.66
C THR A 109 6.85 -7.28 -18.83
N PHE A 110 6.00 -7.53 -19.81
CA PHE A 110 5.88 -8.82 -20.45
C PHE A 110 6.38 -8.64 -21.87
N GLU A 111 7.58 -9.16 -22.10
CA GLU A 111 8.21 -9.22 -23.41
C GLU A 111 7.23 -9.82 -24.42
N ARG A 112 6.96 -9.06 -25.49
CA ARG A 112 6.53 -9.66 -26.74
C ARG A 112 7.18 -8.93 -27.89
N THR A 113 8.35 -9.43 -28.25
CA THR A 113 9.04 -9.16 -29.51
C THR A 113 8.08 -9.41 -30.67
N VAL A 114 7.66 -8.35 -31.37
CA VAL A 114 7.37 -8.40 -32.80
C VAL A 114 7.74 -7.05 -33.42
N GLN A 115 8.71 -7.08 -34.32
CA GLN A 115 9.17 -5.94 -35.13
C GLN A 115 8.10 -5.46 -36.13
N PRO A 116 8.20 -4.21 -36.64
CA PRO A 116 7.12 -3.55 -37.38
C PRO A 116 7.06 -4.00 -38.84
N ILE A 117 5.87 -4.19 -39.39
CA ILE A 117 5.65 -4.41 -40.83
C ILE A 117 4.71 -3.31 -41.35
N LEU A 118 5.23 -2.60 -42.37
CA LEU A 118 4.59 -1.53 -43.14
C LEU A 118 3.36 -2.01 -43.93
N PRO A 119 2.44 -1.09 -44.33
CA PRO A 119 1.22 -1.42 -45.06
C PRO A 119 1.45 -1.44 -46.58
N GLY A 120 0.96 -2.47 -47.29
CA GLY A 120 0.94 -2.44 -48.76
C GLY A 120 0.38 -3.68 -49.48
N LYS A 121 -0.77 -3.46 -50.14
CA LYS A 121 -1.28 -4.02 -51.42
C LYS A 121 -1.74 -5.50 -51.59
N GLU A 122 -3.06 -5.60 -51.82
CA GLU A 122 -3.80 -6.27 -52.94
C GLU A 122 -3.38 -7.65 -53.49
N ASN A 123 -4.26 -8.68 -53.38
CA ASN A 123 -5.19 -9.13 -54.46
C ASN A 123 -5.83 -10.53 -54.22
N LYS A 124 -7.15 -10.59 -54.52
CA LYS A 124 -8.07 -11.65 -55.02
C LYS A 124 -7.88 -13.16 -54.75
N GLY A 125 -9.00 -13.82 -54.42
CA GLY A 125 -9.33 -15.20 -54.81
C GLY A 125 -10.49 -15.83 -53.99
N ALA A 126 -11.50 -16.37 -54.68
CA ALA A 126 -12.68 -17.13 -54.18
C ALA A 126 -12.26 -18.41 -53.42
N ASP A 127 -13.05 -19.13 -52.61
CA ASP A 127 -14.41 -19.63 -52.80
C ASP A 127 -15.01 -20.19 -51.48
N GLU A 128 -16.24 -20.68 -51.59
CA GLU A 128 -17.30 -21.06 -50.65
C GLU A 128 -17.07 -21.94 -49.39
N GLU A 129 -18.05 -21.76 -48.48
CA GLU A 129 -18.80 -22.71 -47.65
C GLU A 129 -18.35 -23.16 -46.22
N LYS A 130 -19.23 -22.79 -45.28
CA LYS A 130 -19.95 -23.64 -44.29
C LYS A 130 -19.50 -23.70 -42.82
N MET A 131 -20.56 -23.58 -41.99
CA MET A 131 -20.78 -24.18 -40.67
C MET A 131 -20.17 -23.50 -39.44
N SER A 132 -20.99 -22.61 -38.87
CA SER A 132 -21.12 -22.21 -37.46
C SER A 132 -20.35 -23.05 -36.42
N SER A 133 -19.37 -22.43 -35.78
CA SER A 133 -18.92 -22.79 -34.43
C SER A 133 -19.19 -21.64 -33.48
N GLU A 134 -20.06 -21.87 -32.49
CA GLU A 134 -20.33 -20.94 -31.39
C GLU A 134 -19.03 -20.72 -30.60
N THR A 135 -18.50 -19.50 -30.65
CA THR A 135 -17.46 -19.05 -29.73
C THR A 135 -18.13 -18.44 -28.49
N PRO A 136 -17.77 -18.83 -27.26
CA PRO A 136 -18.29 -18.17 -26.07
C PRO A 136 -17.71 -16.76 -26.02
N ASN A 137 -18.61 -15.77 -26.05
CA ASN A 137 -18.32 -14.35 -25.90
C ASN A 137 -17.33 -14.08 -24.75
N LEU A 138 -16.06 -13.81 -25.08
CA LEU A 138 -14.97 -13.49 -24.14
C LEU A 138 -15.07 -12.07 -23.52
N ASN A 139 -16.17 -11.35 -23.75
CA ASN A 139 -16.31 -9.96 -23.34
C ASN A 139 -17.29 -9.78 -22.16
N LYS A 140 -17.33 -10.74 -21.24
CA LYS A 140 -17.97 -10.57 -19.94
C LYS A 140 -16.90 -10.65 -18.85
N PRO A 141 -16.78 -9.67 -17.95
CA PRO A 141 -15.88 -9.80 -16.82
C PRO A 141 -16.32 -11.01 -15.99
N VAL A 142 -15.40 -11.96 -15.83
CA VAL A 142 -15.57 -13.09 -14.91
C VAL A 142 -15.83 -12.50 -13.53
N ARG A 143 -17.05 -12.66 -13.04
CA ARG A 143 -17.38 -12.37 -11.64
C ARG A 143 -16.70 -13.45 -10.82
N VAL A 144 -15.56 -13.12 -10.24
CA VAL A 144 -14.92 -13.97 -9.24
C VAL A 144 -15.70 -13.75 -7.95
N ASP A 145 -16.40 -14.79 -7.49
CA ASP A 145 -17.09 -14.76 -6.21
C ASP A 145 -16.04 -14.62 -5.11
N TYR A 146 -15.92 -13.40 -4.59
CA TYR A 146 -14.96 -13.09 -3.54
C TYR A 146 -15.42 -13.76 -2.24
N ARG A 147 -14.70 -14.81 -1.85
CA ARG A 147 -14.89 -15.48 -0.55
C ARG A 147 -13.67 -15.18 0.32
N ALA A 148 -13.86 -14.36 1.36
CA ALA A 148 -12.80 -13.95 2.28
C ALA A 148 -12.07 -15.13 2.96
N SER A 149 -12.70 -16.31 3.01
CA SER A 149 -12.08 -17.55 3.52
C SER A 149 -10.88 -18.02 2.68
N SER A 150 -10.70 -17.55 1.45
CA SER A 150 -9.52 -17.86 0.63
C SER A 150 -8.28 -17.04 1.03
N LEU A 151 -8.43 -16.00 1.84
CA LEU A 151 -7.33 -15.16 2.32
C LEU A 151 -6.69 -15.66 3.62
N MET A 152 -7.36 -16.60 4.30
CA MET A 152 -6.89 -17.16 5.56
C MET A 152 -6.55 -18.63 5.33
N SER A 153 -5.28 -19.01 5.49
CA SER A 153 -4.93 -20.42 5.62
C SER A 153 -5.62 -20.97 6.88
N SER A 154 -6.44 -22.02 6.69
CA SER A 154 -7.09 -22.73 7.80
C SER A 154 -6.03 -23.14 8.83
N PRO A 155 -6.24 -22.92 10.14
CA PRO A 155 -5.34 -23.42 11.16
C PRO A 155 -5.29 -24.94 11.04
N ARG A 156 -4.10 -25.51 10.80
CA ARG A 156 -3.92 -26.94 10.88
C ARG A 156 -3.96 -27.32 12.36
N GLU A 157 -5.01 -28.02 12.77
CA GLU A 157 -5.01 -28.83 13.99
C GLU A 157 -3.87 -29.84 13.89
N ILE A 158 -2.84 -29.66 14.71
CA ILE A 158 -1.89 -30.72 15.06
C ILE A 158 -2.57 -31.60 16.10
N SER A 159 -3.27 -32.65 15.65
CA SER A 159 -3.63 -33.74 16.56
C SER A 159 -2.35 -34.52 16.87
N HIS A 160 -1.80 -34.30 18.05
CA HIS A 160 -0.82 -35.23 18.62
C HIS A 160 -1.53 -36.57 18.85
N ARG A 161 -0.98 -37.60 18.21
CA ARG A 161 -1.36 -38.99 18.41
C ARG A 161 -0.41 -39.53 19.46
N ASP A 162 -0.93 -39.85 20.63
CA ASP A 162 -0.34 -40.79 21.58
C ASP A 162 -1.29 -42.00 21.70
#